data_AF-A0A1F2R8Z0-F1
#
_entry.id   AF-A0A1F2R8Z0-F1
#
_cell.length_a   1.000
_cell.length_b   1.000
_cell.length_c   1.000
_cell.angle_alpha   90.00
_cell.angle_beta   90.00
_cell.angle_gamma   90.00
#
_symmetry.space_group_name_H-M   'P 1'
#
loop_
_entity.id
_entity.type
_entity.pdbx_description
1 polymer ?
#
loop_
_entity_poly.entity_id
_entity_poly.type
_entity_poly.pdbx_seq_one_letter_code
_entity_poly.pdbx_strand_id
1 'polypeptide(L)'
;MQQLLRRAWHLIRRGRLEADLAEEIEFHRAMKQREMEERGLAPVEAVLATRRALGSVALAEDRARDVWQPRWLRGLGQDFRLAVRSLFAARMVSVVAVASLALGIGANTAIFSLVNSLLLRALPVQDPDRLAILVDTGQVPPSWTNPIWERLRERQQLFDGAFAWASDQFNLAQGGEAQLVNGIWASGGFFDVLKVRASLGRTFNPSDDQRGGGPDGPVAIIGHAFWLRHFGGSPDVIGRSFRLGTVRTALVAGRDIDERDQQNTSRVALVNEAFSRMFLGGTNPVGRSIELATPAAPPFEIVGLVRNAVYRSLRDPAPPTLYLPATQRPAARPAVALSVLTATGSPAVLSRSLAAAIERVDPDLVLQFRSLDEQVDASLTQERIVALLSGFFGGLALILAALGLYGVTSYSVSRRRSEIGIRMALGAAPGSVMRLVLSRVFVLVGAGVVIGGAVSLWASRYVASLLFGLEPRDPATLVGATAVLATVGALAAWLPARRASRIDPAAVLRNE
;
A
#
# COMPACT_ATOMS: atom_id res chain seq x y z
N MET A 1 35.78 -8.10 -4.75
CA MET A 1 34.85 -9.24 -4.60
C MET A 1 35.56 -10.57 -4.28
N GLN A 2 36.61 -10.95 -5.02
CA GLN A 2 37.34 -12.22 -4.79
C GLN A 2 38.02 -12.36 -3.41
N GLN A 3 38.50 -11.27 -2.81
CA GLN A 3 39.05 -11.31 -1.44
C GLN A 3 37.97 -11.58 -0.37
N LEU A 4 36.74 -11.12 -0.56
CA LEU A 4 35.63 -11.36 0.38
C LEU A 4 35.13 -12.81 0.30
N LEU A 5 35.11 -13.39 -0.91
CA LEU A 5 34.75 -14.79 -1.13
C LEU A 5 35.80 -15.76 -0.57
N ARG A 6 37.10 -15.48 -0.74
CA ARG A 6 38.16 -16.25 -0.07
C ARG A 6 38.03 -16.17 1.45
N ARG A 7 37.80 -14.96 2.00
CA ARG A 7 37.58 -14.74 3.44
C ARG A 7 36.35 -15.46 4.00
N ALA A 8 35.26 -15.55 3.24
CA ALA A 8 34.08 -16.33 3.62
C ALA A 8 34.34 -17.84 3.57
N TRP A 9 35.13 -18.32 2.62
CA TRP A 9 35.53 -19.72 2.51
C TRP A 9 36.47 -20.15 3.66
N HIS A 10 37.30 -19.23 4.18
CA HIS A 10 38.15 -19.46 5.35
C HIS A 10 37.36 -19.64 6.67
N LEU A 11 36.14 -19.09 6.78
CA LEU A 11 35.28 -19.27 7.96
C LEU A 11 34.74 -20.71 8.10
N ILE A 12 34.58 -21.41 6.98
CA ILE A 12 34.03 -22.78 6.95
C ILE A 12 35.10 -23.82 7.32
N ARG A 13 36.39 -23.51 7.14
CA ARG A 13 37.54 -24.40 7.40
C ARG A 13 38.33 -24.10 8.68
N ARG A 14 37.72 -23.39 9.64
CA ARG A 14 38.38 -22.93 10.87
C ARG A 14 39.17 -24.02 11.62
N GLY A 15 38.62 -25.22 11.74
CA GLY A 15 39.27 -26.32 12.46
C GLY A 15 40.52 -26.87 11.77
N ARG A 16 40.61 -26.81 10.43
CA ARG A 16 41.80 -27.26 9.69
C ARG A 16 42.95 -26.26 9.83
N LEU A 17 42.68 -24.96 9.70
CA LEU A 17 43.70 -23.92 9.83
C LEU A 17 44.30 -23.81 11.23
N GLU A 18 43.49 -24.06 12.27
CA GLU A 18 43.99 -24.10 13.66
C GLU A 18 44.86 -25.35 13.89
N ALA A 19 44.56 -26.47 13.24
CA ALA A 19 45.39 -27.68 13.26
C ALA A 19 46.69 -27.50 12.47
N ASP A 20 46.62 -26.94 11.26
CA ASP A 20 47.80 -26.70 10.40
C ASP A 20 48.81 -25.75 11.07
N LEU A 21 48.33 -24.71 11.78
CA LEU A 21 49.21 -23.79 12.52
C LEU A 21 49.87 -24.46 13.73
N ALA A 22 49.13 -25.33 14.44
CA ALA A 22 49.68 -26.07 15.56
C ALA A 22 50.78 -27.04 15.08
N GLU A 23 50.55 -27.71 13.95
CA GLU A 23 51.52 -28.60 13.31
C GLU A 23 52.76 -27.83 12.83
N GLU A 24 52.59 -26.65 12.24
CA GLU A 24 53.70 -25.79 11.79
C GLU A 24 54.55 -25.28 12.97
N ILE A 25 53.92 -24.91 14.09
CA ILE A 25 54.62 -24.49 15.32
C ILE A 25 55.39 -25.67 15.94
N GLU A 26 54.79 -26.85 16.02
CA GLU A 26 55.47 -28.06 16.51
C GLU A 26 56.64 -28.45 15.60
N PHE A 27 56.47 -28.33 14.29
CA PHE A 27 57.53 -28.57 13.32
C PHE A 27 58.73 -27.64 13.54
N HIS A 28 58.50 -26.34 13.66
CA HIS A 28 59.56 -25.37 13.93
C HIS A 28 60.24 -25.60 15.29
N ARG A 29 59.47 -26.05 16.28
CA ARG A 29 60.01 -26.38 17.61
C ARG A 29 60.89 -27.61 17.58
N ALA A 30 60.46 -28.68 16.89
CA ALA A 30 61.22 -29.91 16.74
C ALA A 30 62.52 -29.68 15.95
N MET A 31 62.46 -28.92 14.86
CA MET A 31 63.64 -28.54 14.07
C MET A 31 64.67 -27.78 14.91
N LYS A 32 64.21 -26.78 15.68
CA LYS A 32 65.11 -25.94 16.49
C LYS A 32 65.65 -26.67 17.72
N GLN A 33 64.97 -27.70 18.20
CA GLN A 33 65.50 -28.58 19.22
C GLN A 33 66.61 -29.48 18.65
N ARG A 34 66.40 -30.09 17.47
CA ARG A 34 67.42 -30.90 16.79
C ARG A 34 68.68 -30.09 16.46
N GLU A 35 68.54 -28.86 16.00
CA GLU A 35 69.68 -27.96 15.74
C GLU A 35 70.52 -27.72 17.01
N MET A 36 69.87 -27.64 18.19
CA MET A 36 70.57 -27.47 19.47
C MET A 36 71.25 -28.77 19.92
N GLU A 37 70.61 -29.92 19.71
CA GLU A 37 71.18 -31.24 19.96
C GLU A 37 72.40 -31.51 19.06
N GLU A 38 72.33 -31.14 17.76
CA GLU A 38 73.43 -31.23 16.80
C GLU A 38 74.60 -30.30 17.15
N ARG A 39 74.33 -29.17 17.82
CA ARG A 39 75.36 -28.29 18.39
C ARG A 39 75.96 -28.80 19.70
N GLY A 40 75.59 -30.02 20.12
CA GLY A 40 76.19 -30.73 21.25
C GLY A 40 75.49 -30.50 22.59
N LEU A 41 74.30 -29.89 22.63
CA LEU A 41 73.54 -29.78 23.87
C LEU A 41 72.86 -31.11 24.24
N ALA A 42 72.87 -31.44 25.52
CA ALA A 42 72.12 -32.60 26.03
C ALA A 42 70.61 -32.41 25.77
N PRO A 43 69.83 -33.48 25.53
CA PRO A 43 68.43 -33.38 25.09
C PRO A 43 67.54 -32.53 26.01
N VAL A 44 67.75 -32.63 27.33
CA VAL A 44 66.99 -31.87 28.32
C VAL A 44 67.32 -30.37 28.27
N GLU A 45 68.59 -30.03 28.01
CA GLU A 45 69.06 -28.65 27.92
C GLU A 45 68.65 -28.01 26.59
N ALA A 46 68.66 -28.78 25.51
CA ALA A 46 68.17 -28.38 24.19
C ALA A 46 66.69 -27.96 24.25
N VAL A 47 65.83 -28.75 24.90
CA VAL A 47 64.40 -28.41 25.09
C VAL A 47 64.22 -27.07 25.81
N LEU A 48 64.98 -26.83 26.88
CA LEU A 48 64.90 -25.59 27.65
C LEU A 48 65.45 -24.39 26.87
N ALA A 49 66.55 -24.56 26.15
CA ALA A 49 67.14 -23.54 25.29
C ALA A 49 66.20 -23.16 24.14
N THR A 50 65.57 -24.13 23.49
CA THR A 50 64.56 -23.90 22.43
C THR A 50 63.34 -23.15 22.97
N ARG A 51 62.85 -23.46 24.18
CA ARG A 51 61.75 -22.71 24.82
C ARG A 51 62.11 -21.25 25.10
N ARG A 52 63.35 -20.98 25.53
CA ARG A 52 63.83 -19.59 25.73
C ARG A 52 64.00 -18.83 24.41
N ALA A 53 64.51 -19.50 23.38
CA ALA A 53 64.79 -18.90 22.08
C ALA A 53 63.54 -18.61 21.24
N LEU A 54 62.50 -19.46 21.32
CA LEU A 54 61.23 -19.26 20.61
C LEU A 54 60.28 -18.28 21.35
N GLY A 55 60.52 -18.02 22.64
CA GLY A 55 59.71 -17.12 23.44
C GLY A 55 58.30 -17.65 23.72
N SER A 56 57.35 -16.74 23.97
CA SER A 56 55.95 -17.08 24.25
C SER A 56 55.24 -17.61 23.00
N VAL A 57 55.11 -18.94 22.92
CA VAL A 57 54.35 -19.63 21.85
C VAL A 57 52.90 -19.12 21.79
N ALA A 58 52.29 -18.85 22.95
CA ALA A 58 50.95 -18.28 23.04
C ALA A 58 50.84 -16.90 22.36
N LEU A 59 51.89 -16.07 22.45
CA LEU A 59 51.93 -14.76 21.79
C LEU A 59 52.14 -14.88 20.28
N ALA A 60 52.93 -15.86 19.83
CA ALA A 60 53.16 -16.13 18.41
C ALA A 60 51.88 -16.66 17.74
N GLU A 61 51.18 -17.58 18.40
CA GLU A 61 49.87 -18.06 17.98
C GLU A 61 48.84 -16.92 17.92
N ASP A 62 48.81 -16.02 18.91
CA ASP A 62 47.86 -14.92 18.93
C ASP A 62 48.12 -13.91 17.79
N ARG A 63 49.39 -13.63 17.48
CA ARG A 63 49.78 -12.81 16.31
C ARG A 63 49.44 -13.46 14.98
N ALA A 64 49.66 -14.77 14.83
CA ALA A 64 49.27 -15.50 13.61
C ALA A 64 47.74 -15.53 13.43
N ARG A 65 46.99 -15.73 14.52
CA ARG A 65 45.52 -15.67 14.52
C ARG A 65 44.99 -14.27 14.18
N ASP A 66 45.68 -13.20 14.57
CA ASP A 66 45.31 -11.81 14.26
C ASP A 66 45.42 -11.47 12.76
N VAL A 67 46.35 -12.12 12.03
CA VAL A 67 46.53 -11.94 10.58
C VAL A 67 45.46 -12.70 9.79
N TRP A 68 45.07 -13.90 10.24
CA TRP A 68 44.15 -14.77 9.50
C TRP A 68 42.67 -14.57 9.85
N GLN A 69 42.36 -14.14 11.07
CA GLN A 69 40.99 -13.88 11.51
C GLN A 69 40.88 -12.43 11.98
N PRO A 70 40.21 -11.55 11.21
CA PRO A 70 40.01 -10.18 11.64
C PRO A 70 39.32 -10.13 13.01
N ARG A 71 39.95 -9.48 13.99
CA ARG A 71 39.45 -9.34 15.38
C ARG A 71 38.00 -8.85 15.48
N TRP A 72 37.49 -8.21 14.42
CA TRP A 72 36.10 -7.75 14.34
C TRP A 72 35.08 -8.90 14.21
N LEU A 73 35.41 -10.02 13.53
CA LEU A 73 34.48 -11.13 13.25
C LEU A 73 34.30 -12.11 14.43
N ARG A 74 35.36 -12.44 15.17
CA ARG A 74 35.29 -13.33 16.34
C ARG A 74 34.38 -12.79 17.46
N GLY A 75 34.38 -11.47 17.66
CA GLY A 75 33.58 -10.84 18.70
C GLY A 75 32.10 -10.72 18.38
N LEU A 76 31.69 -10.69 17.11
CA LEU A 76 30.28 -10.44 16.75
C LEU A 76 29.32 -11.49 17.30
N GLY A 77 29.66 -12.78 17.19
CA GLY A 77 28.80 -13.85 17.72
C GLY A 77 28.72 -13.86 19.25
N GLN A 78 29.84 -13.57 19.91
CA GLN A 78 29.92 -13.50 21.37
C GLN A 78 29.20 -12.26 21.91
N ASP A 79 29.42 -11.10 21.28
CA ASP A 79 28.76 -9.83 21.57
C ASP A 79 27.25 -9.93 21.33
N PHE A 80 26.80 -10.63 20.27
CA PHE A 80 25.39 -10.90 20.00
C PHE A 80 24.75 -11.78 21.10
N ARG A 81 25.39 -12.89 21.46
CA ARG A 81 24.90 -13.77 22.53
C ARG A 81 24.85 -13.05 23.88
N LEU A 82 25.87 -12.27 24.19
CA LEU A 82 25.91 -11.42 25.38
C LEU A 82 24.85 -10.32 25.34
N ALA A 83 24.56 -9.76 24.17
CA ALA A 83 23.51 -8.78 23.97
C ALA A 83 22.12 -9.38 24.25
N VAL A 84 21.80 -10.52 23.64
CA VAL A 84 20.56 -11.26 23.89
C VAL A 84 20.42 -11.59 25.37
N ARG A 85 21.46 -12.14 26.01
CA ARG A 85 21.43 -12.46 27.44
C ARG A 85 21.23 -11.21 28.31
N SER A 86 21.79 -10.07 27.92
CA SER A 86 21.62 -8.81 28.66
C SER A 86 20.20 -8.25 28.57
N LEU A 87 19.48 -8.47 27.46
CA LEU A 87 18.07 -8.12 27.31
C LEU A 87 17.20 -8.89 28.32
N PHE A 88 17.45 -10.20 28.45
CA PHE A 88 16.74 -11.03 29.44
C PHE A 88 17.13 -10.74 30.90
N ALA A 89 18.31 -10.17 31.14
CA ALA A 89 18.74 -9.78 32.48
C ALA A 89 18.11 -8.45 32.94
N ALA A 90 17.80 -7.54 32.02
CA ALA A 90 17.18 -6.24 32.30
C ALA A 90 15.72 -6.22 31.79
N ARG A 91 14.87 -7.10 32.34
CA ARG A 91 13.52 -7.41 31.81
C ARG A 91 12.63 -6.16 31.63
N MET A 92 12.49 -5.32 32.66
CA MET A 92 11.62 -4.14 32.60
C MET A 92 12.06 -3.13 31.53
N VAL A 93 13.35 -2.76 31.55
CA VAL A 93 13.90 -1.75 30.63
C VAL A 93 13.87 -2.23 29.19
N SER A 94 14.19 -3.51 28.97
CA SER A 94 14.18 -4.11 27.63
C SER A 94 12.77 -4.25 27.09
N VAL A 95 11.80 -4.66 27.92
CA VAL A 95 10.39 -4.76 27.50
C VAL A 95 9.84 -3.40 27.13
N VAL A 96 10.05 -2.37 27.96
CA VAL A 96 9.59 -1.01 27.65
C VAL A 96 10.24 -0.50 26.37
N ALA A 97 11.56 -0.65 26.21
CA ALA A 97 12.27 -0.21 25.02
C ALA A 97 11.80 -0.94 23.75
N VAL A 98 11.65 -2.27 23.80
CA VAL A 98 11.15 -3.08 22.68
C VAL A 98 9.71 -2.73 22.35
N ALA A 99 8.84 -2.55 23.35
CA ALA A 99 7.44 -2.20 23.15
C ALA A 99 7.29 -0.80 22.53
N SER A 100 8.02 0.19 23.03
CA SER A 100 8.03 1.55 22.46
C SER A 100 8.56 1.56 21.03
N LEU A 101 9.64 0.81 20.75
CA LEU A 101 10.14 0.64 19.38
C LEU A 101 9.09 -0.06 18.52
N ALA A 102 8.57 -1.22 18.93
CA ALA A 102 7.57 -1.97 18.16
C ALA A 102 6.33 -1.13 17.84
N LEU A 103 5.83 -0.34 18.78
CA LEU A 103 4.69 0.55 18.58
C LEU A 103 5.01 1.65 17.56
N GLY A 104 6.14 2.36 17.73
CA GLY A 104 6.56 3.41 16.80
C GLY A 104 6.79 2.87 15.38
N ILE A 105 7.39 1.69 15.27
CA ILE A 105 7.66 1.02 14.00
C ILE A 105 6.35 0.57 13.35
N GLY A 106 5.49 -0.10 14.11
CA GLY A 106 4.25 -0.67 13.60
C GLY A 106 3.28 0.41 13.14
N ALA A 107 3.12 1.48 13.92
CA ALA A 107 2.29 2.63 13.60
C ALA A 107 2.82 3.37 12.36
N ASN A 108 4.11 3.72 12.33
CA ASN A 108 4.70 4.44 11.21
C ASN A 108 4.62 3.63 9.91
N THR A 109 4.93 2.34 9.97
CA THR A 109 4.87 1.46 8.79
C THR A 109 3.44 1.33 8.25
N ALA A 110 2.45 1.18 9.13
CA ALA A 110 1.05 1.09 8.73
C ALA A 110 0.56 2.38 8.07
N ILE A 111 0.91 3.53 8.65
CA ILE A 111 0.63 4.85 8.10
C ILE A 111 1.27 5.00 6.72
N PHE A 112 2.58 4.82 6.60
CA PHE A 112 3.28 5.04 5.33
C PHE A 112 2.82 4.07 4.24
N SER A 113 2.47 2.83 4.60
CA SER A 113 1.88 1.88 3.64
C SER A 113 0.51 2.33 3.14
N LEU A 114 -0.33 2.88 4.03
CA LEU A 114 -1.64 3.42 3.66
C LEU A 114 -1.47 4.65 2.75
N VAL A 115 -0.57 5.56 3.12
CA VAL A 115 -0.23 6.75 2.35
C VAL A 115 0.30 6.38 0.96
N ASN A 116 1.24 5.43 0.87
CA ASN A 116 1.76 4.97 -0.42
C ASN A 116 0.67 4.35 -1.29
N SER A 117 -0.25 3.57 -0.69
CA SER A 117 -1.36 2.95 -1.43
C SER A 117 -2.39 3.95 -1.95
N LEU A 118 -2.56 5.10 -1.28
CA LEU A 118 -3.54 6.12 -1.61
C LEU A 118 -2.96 7.26 -2.46
N LEU A 119 -1.72 7.66 -2.23
CA LEU A 119 -1.11 8.84 -2.88
C LEU A 119 -0.27 8.51 -4.12
N LEU A 120 0.31 7.31 -4.23
CA LEU A 120 1.32 7.00 -5.25
C LEU A 120 0.86 6.01 -6.32
N ARG A 121 -0.41 5.60 -6.32
CA ARG A 121 -1.00 5.00 -7.52
C ARG A 121 -1.31 6.11 -8.52
N ALA A 122 -0.34 6.40 -9.38
CA ALA A 122 -0.61 7.13 -10.62
C ALA A 122 -1.78 6.43 -11.33
N LEU A 123 -2.81 7.18 -11.71
CA LEU A 123 -3.87 6.66 -12.56
C LEU A 123 -3.20 6.01 -13.79
N PRO A 124 -3.59 4.79 -14.19
CA PRO A 124 -2.98 4.07 -15.30
C PRO A 124 -3.42 4.66 -16.64
N VAL A 125 -3.15 5.93 -16.87
CA VAL A 125 -3.51 6.71 -18.05
C VAL A 125 -2.28 7.49 -18.50
N GLN A 126 -1.99 7.48 -19.82
CA GLN A 126 -0.89 8.24 -20.39
C GLN A 126 -1.28 9.73 -20.46
N ASP A 127 -0.39 10.63 -20.01
CA ASP A 127 -0.54 12.09 -20.02
C ASP A 127 -1.81 12.64 -19.30
N PRO A 128 -1.99 12.41 -17.98
CA PRO A 128 -3.15 12.91 -17.22
C PRO A 128 -3.30 14.44 -17.29
N ASP A 129 -2.19 15.17 -17.35
CA ASP A 129 -2.12 16.63 -17.46
C ASP A 129 -2.81 17.20 -18.72
N ARG A 130 -3.03 16.34 -19.75
CA ARG A 130 -3.67 16.71 -21.03
C ARG A 130 -5.15 16.34 -21.09
N LEU A 131 -5.66 15.62 -20.08
CA LEU A 131 -7.06 15.25 -19.97
C LEU A 131 -7.83 16.31 -19.19
N ALA A 132 -8.92 16.75 -19.78
CA ALA A 132 -9.81 17.69 -19.14
C ALA A 132 -11.25 17.25 -19.17
N ILE A 133 -11.95 17.53 -18.09
CA ILE A 133 -13.35 17.20 -17.91
C ILE A 133 -14.14 18.51 -18.02
N LEU A 134 -15.09 18.51 -18.93
CA LEU A 134 -16.06 19.58 -19.12
C LEU A 134 -17.26 19.27 -18.24
N VAL A 135 -17.47 20.12 -17.22
CA VAL A 135 -18.60 20.02 -16.31
C VAL A 135 -19.49 21.24 -16.53
N ASP A 136 -20.79 21.02 -16.70
CA ASP A 136 -21.76 22.10 -16.75
C ASP A 136 -22.08 22.48 -15.31
N THR A 137 -21.92 23.76 -15.00
CA THR A 137 -22.16 24.34 -13.67
C THR A 137 -23.25 25.40 -13.68
N GLY A 138 -23.86 25.66 -14.84
CA GLY A 138 -24.89 26.68 -15.03
C GLY A 138 -26.28 26.21 -14.61
N GLN A 139 -26.57 24.91 -14.76
CA GLN A 139 -27.83 24.32 -14.32
C GLN A 139 -27.61 23.16 -13.36
N VAL A 140 -28.50 23.05 -12.37
CA VAL A 140 -28.58 21.93 -11.44
C VAL A 140 -29.93 21.26 -11.62
N PRO A 141 -29.99 20.04 -12.18
CA PRO A 141 -28.87 19.18 -12.59
C PRO A 141 -28.17 19.65 -13.89
N PRO A 142 -26.88 19.29 -14.07
CA PRO A 142 -26.15 19.60 -15.31
C PRO A 142 -26.84 19.03 -16.54
N SER A 143 -26.90 19.83 -17.61
CA SER A 143 -27.81 19.65 -18.75
C SER A 143 -27.26 18.81 -19.91
N TRP A 144 -26.11 18.15 -19.72
CA TRP A 144 -25.47 17.37 -20.78
C TRP A 144 -26.33 16.21 -21.25
N THR A 145 -27.00 16.39 -22.39
CA THR A 145 -27.82 15.38 -23.04
C THR A 145 -27.07 14.78 -24.24
N ASN A 146 -27.41 13.53 -24.59
CA ASN A 146 -26.79 12.81 -25.71
C ASN A 146 -26.71 13.62 -27.03
N PRO A 147 -27.72 14.43 -27.42
CA PRO A 147 -27.65 15.26 -28.62
C PRO A 147 -26.52 16.31 -28.62
N ILE A 148 -26.08 16.80 -27.45
CA ILE A 148 -24.96 17.75 -27.35
C ILE A 148 -23.64 17.01 -27.65
N TRP A 149 -23.47 15.78 -27.16
CA TRP A 149 -22.34 14.93 -27.50
C TRP A 149 -22.29 14.60 -29.00
N GLU A 150 -23.42 14.21 -29.59
CA GLU A 150 -23.51 13.90 -31.02
C GLU A 150 -23.01 15.06 -31.89
N ARG A 151 -23.41 16.31 -31.57
CA ARG A 151 -22.96 17.53 -32.27
C ARG A 151 -21.48 17.87 -32.06
N LEU A 152 -20.95 17.64 -30.86
CA LEU A 152 -19.54 17.87 -30.55
C LEU A 152 -18.64 16.83 -31.23
N ARG A 153 -19.10 15.58 -31.31
CA ARG A 153 -18.42 14.48 -32.01
C ARG A 153 -18.26 14.78 -33.50
N GLU A 154 -19.23 15.44 -34.13
CA GLU A 154 -19.14 15.85 -35.54
C GLU A 154 -18.12 16.96 -35.79
N ARG A 155 -17.68 17.68 -34.74
CA ARG A 155 -16.71 18.79 -34.82
C ARG A 155 -15.33 18.42 -34.28
N GLN A 156 -14.84 17.23 -34.65
CA GLN A 156 -13.56 16.65 -34.20
C GLN A 156 -12.31 17.51 -34.47
N GLN A 157 -12.36 18.50 -35.35
CA GLN A 157 -11.18 19.31 -35.74
C GLN A 157 -10.65 20.24 -34.63
N LEU A 158 -11.32 20.32 -33.47
CA LEU A 158 -10.92 21.18 -32.36
C LEU A 158 -10.07 20.47 -31.28
N PHE A 159 -9.91 19.14 -31.35
CA PHE A 159 -9.23 18.34 -30.30
C PHE A 159 -8.37 17.20 -30.87
N ASP A 160 -7.35 16.76 -30.13
CA ASP A 160 -6.59 15.52 -30.44
C ASP A 160 -7.46 14.26 -30.19
N GLY A 161 -8.51 14.39 -29.38
CA GLY A 161 -9.50 13.35 -29.11
C GLY A 161 -10.55 13.80 -28.07
N ALA A 162 -11.76 13.25 -28.14
CA ALA A 162 -12.82 13.53 -27.18
C ALA A 162 -13.63 12.26 -26.90
N PHE A 163 -14.12 12.11 -25.67
CA PHE A 163 -15.01 11.01 -25.29
C PHE A 163 -16.05 11.47 -24.26
N ALA A 164 -17.18 10.78 -24.24
CA ALA A 164 -18.26 11.02 -23.31
C ALA A 164 -18.45 9.78 -22.43
N TRP A 165 -18.81 10.01 -21.17
CA TRP A 165 -19.14 8.93 -20.26
C TRP A 165 -20.23 9.32 -19.26
N ALA A 166 -20.93 8.33 -18.74
CA ALA A 166 -21.91 8.50 -17.66
C ALA A 166 -21.90 7.28 -16.75
N SER A 167 -21.81 7.50 -15.44
CA SER A 167 -21.96 6.42 -14.47
C SER A 167 -23.43 6.06 -14.29
N ASP A 168 -23.71 4.77 -14.22
CA ASP A 168 -25.04 4.25 -13.93
C ASP A 168 -24.96 2.98 -13.07
N GLN A 169 -26.08 2.60 -12.46
CA GLN A 169 -26.21 1.37 -11.71
C GLN A 169 -27.08 0.38 -12.48
N PHE A 170 -26.53 -0.78 -12.75
CA PHE A 170 -27.18 -1.83 -13.50
C PHE A 170 -27.57 -2.99 -12.59
N ASN A 171 -28.70 -3.62 -12.90
CA ASN A 171 -29.07 -4.89 -12.29
C ASN A 171 -28.53 -6.02 -13.16
N LEU A 172 -27.52 -6.74 -12.69
CA LEU A 172 -27.01 -7.94 -13.33
C LEU A 172 -27.87 -9.13 -12.90
N ALA A 173 -28.66 -9.68 -13.82
CA ALA A 173 -29.44 -10.89 -13.56
C ALA A 173 -28.65 -12.13 -14.04
N GLN A 174 -28.04 -12.86 -13.11
CA GLN A 174 -27.28 -14.07 -13.41
C GLN A 174 -27.70 -15.21 -12.46
N GLY A 175 -28.17 -16.32 -13.01
CA GLY A 175 -28.55 -17.51 -12.22
C GLY A 175 -29.83 -17.36 -11.36
N GLY A 176 -30.66 -16.34 -11.60
CA GLY A 176 -31.89 -16.09 -10.84
C GLY A 176 -31.74 -15.07 -9.70
N GLU A 177 -30.53 -14.61 -9.43
CA GLU A 177 -30.25 -13.51 -8.51
C GLU A 177 -29.95 -12.23 -9.30
N ALA A 178 -30.46 -11.07 -8.84
CA ALA A 178 -29.91 -9.78 -9.28
C ALA A 178 -28.90 -9.26 -8.28
N GLN A 179 -27.81 -8.76 -8.84
CA GLN A 179 -26.85 -7.98 -8.11
C GLN A 179 -26.76 -6.60 -8.74
N LEU A 180 -26.78 -5.57 -7.89
CA LEU A 180 -26.52 -4.21 -8.33
C LEU A 180 -25.03 -4.07 -8.66
N VAL A 181 -24.72 -3.69 -9.89
CA VAL A 181 -23.36 -3.50 -10.37
C VAL A 181 -23.21 -2.07 -10.90
N ASN A 182 -22.17 -1.38 -10.45
CA ASN A 182 -21.84 -0.08 -11.02
C ASN A 182 -21.25 -0.29 -12.41
N GLY A 183 -21.72 0.49 -13.39
CA GLY A 183 -21.18 0.49 -14.74
C GLY A 183 -21.04 1.91 -15.27
N ILE A 184 -20.36 2.02 -16.40
CA ILE A 184 -20.11 3.28 -17.08
C ILE A 184 -20.59 3.12 -18.52
N TRP A 185 -21.52 3.99 -18.93
CA TRP A 185 -21.75 4.27 -20.34
C TRP A 185 -20.54 5.02 -20.86
N ALA A 186 -19.91 4.53 -21.92
CA ALA A 186 -18.73 5.13 -22.50
C ALA A 186 -18.90 5.23 -24.02
N SER A 187 -18.49 6.36 -24.60
CA SER A 187 -18.53 6.53 -26.05
C SER A 187 -17.45 5.69 -26.73
N GLY A 188 -17.60 5.48 -28.04
CA GLY A 188 -16.70 4.63 -28.83
C GLY A 188 -15.22 5.02 -28.77
N GLY A 189 -14.91 6.30 -28.54
CA GLY A 189 -13.53 6.81 -28.43
C GLY A 189 -12.92 6.72 -27.03
N PHE A 190 -13.66 6.26 -26.02
CA PHE A 190 -13.25 6.30 -24.61
C PHE A 190 -11.89 5.62 -24.36
N PHE A 191 -11.75 4.36 -24.80
CA PHE A 191 -10.52 3.59 -24.55
C PHE A 191 -9.37 4.02 -25.46
N ASP A 192 -9.67 4.49 -26.68
CA ASP A 192 -8.67 4.94 -27.65
C ASP A 192 -8.02 6.27 -27.26
N VAL A 193 -8.79 7.18 -26.66
CA VAL A 193 -8.28 8.46 -26.12
C VAL A 193 -7.47 8.22 -24.86
N LEU A 194 -7.96 7.37 -23.94
CA LEU A 194 -7.23 7.01 -22.71
C LEU A 194 -6.01 6.08 -22.96
N LYS A 195 -5.84 5.60 -24.20
CA LYS A 195 -4.80 4.63 -24.60
C LYS A 195 -4.82 3.35 -23.77
N VAL A 196 -6.00 2.96 -23.29
CA VAL A 196 -6.21 1.74 -22.50
C VAL A 196 -6.50 0.56 -23.43
N ARG A 197 -5.70 -0.50 -23.31
CA ARG A 197 -5.89 -1.72 -24.12
C ARG A 197 -6.68 -2.77 -23.35
N ALA A 198 -7.55 -3.50 -24.06
CA ALA A 198 -8.20 -4.68 -23.50
C ALA A 198 -7.17 -5.80 -23.26
N SER A 199 -7.22 -6.45 -22.11
CA SER A 199 -6.40 -7.63 -21.82
C SER A 199 -6.87 -8.87 -22.61
N LEU A 200 -8.16 -8.89 -22.97
CA LEU A 200 -8.81 -9.94 -23.74
C LEU A 200 -9.96 -9.33 -24.56
N GLY A 201 -10.08 -9.71 -25.84
CA GLY A 201 -11.12 -9.20 -26.74
C GLY A 201 -10.78 -7.84 -27.35
N ARG A 202 -11.81 -7.05 -27.65
CA ARG A 202 -11.72 -5.71 -28.25
C ARG A 202 -12.28 -4.63 -27.32
N THR A 203 -11.82 -3.39 -27.48
CA THR A 203 -12.44 -2.21 -26.87
C THR A 203 -13.61 -1.70 -27.72
N PHE A 204 -14.33 -0.69 -27.22
CA PHE A 204 -15.33 0.02 -28.00
C PHE A 204 -14.66 0.75 -29.16
N ASN A 205 -15.39 0.89 -30.26
CA ASN A 205 -15.00 1.68 -31.40
C ASN A 205 -16.13 2.69 -31.74
N PRO A 206 -15.87 3.68 -32.62
CA PRO A 206 -16.89 4.66 -33.00
C PRO A 206 -18.15 4.05 -33.65
N SER A 207 -18.05 2.87 -34.26
CA SER A 207 -19.21 2.18 -34.85
C SER A 207 -20.14 1.55 -33.81
N ASP A 208 -19.68 1.32 -32.57
CA ASP A 208 -20.50 0.84 -31.47
C ASP A 208 -21.37 1.96 -30.84
N ASP A 209 -21.03 3.24 -31.08
CA ASP A 209 -21.69 4.42 -30.52
C ASP A 209 -22.95 4.83 -31.33
N GLN A 210 -23.84 3.85 -31.48
CA GLN A 210 -25.15 3.95 -32.15
C GLN A 210 -26.29 3.57 -31.20
N ARG A 211 -27.49 4.12 -31.43
CA ARG A 211 -28.66 3.75 -30.64
C ARG A 211 -28.98 2.27 -30.85
N GLY A 212 -28.93 1.48 -29.77
CA GLY A 212 -29.13 0.03 -29.82
C GLY A 212 -27.83 -0.79 -29.95
N GLY A 213 -26.68 -0.13 -30.06
CA GLY A 213 -25.37 -0.76 -30.28
C GLY A 213 -24.94 -0.76 -31.74
N GLY A 214 -23.70 -1.16 -31.99
CA GLY A 214 -23.10 -1.21 -33.33
C GLY A 214 -23.66 -2.34 -34.21
N PRO A 215 -22.98 -2.69 -35.31
CA PRO A 215 -23.42 -3.77 -36.21
C PRO A 215 -23.55 -5.14 -35.51
N ASP A 216 -22.85 -5.33 -34.38
CA ASP A 216 -22.90 -6.55 -33.56
C ASP A 216 -23.93 -6.47 -32.41
N GLY A 217 -24.73 -5.40 -32.34
CA GLY A 217 -25.64 -5.11 -31.23
C GLY A 217 -24.95 -4.46 -30.02
N PRO A 218 -25.60 -4.45 -28.84
CA PRO A 218 -25.06 -3.81 -27.65
C PRO A 218 -23.90 -4.63 -27.07
N VAL A 219 -22.73 -3.99 -26.98
CA VAL A 219 -21.50 -4.60 -26.45
C VAL A 219 -21.16 -4.03 -25.08
N ALA A 220 -20.54 -4.84 -24.22
CA ALA A 220 -20.10 -4.44 -22.89
C ALA A 220 -18.65 -4.88 -22.64
N ILE A 221 -17.88 -4.03 -21.96
CA ILE A 221 -16.52 -4.34 -21.51
C ILE A 221 -16.57 -4.48 -19.99
N ILE A 222 -16.06 -5.60 -19.48
CA ILE A 222 -16.03 -5.88 -18.05
C ILE A 222 -14.64 -5.66 -17.46
N GLY A 223 -14.60 -5.11 -16.24
CA GLY A 223 -13.34 -4.94 -15.53
C GLY A 223 -12.72 -6.29 -15.12
N HIS A 224 -11.39 -6.34 -15.02
CA HIS A 224 -10.65 -7.57 -14.67
C HIS A 224 -11.12 -8.22 -13.37
N ALA A 225 -11.36 -7.42 -12.31
CA ALA A 225 -11.86 -7.92 -11.04
C ALA A 225 -13.31 -8.44 -11.10
N PHE A 226 -14.11 -7.97 -12.07
CA PHE A 226 -15.45 -8.46 -12.31
C PHE A 226 -15.40 -9.81 -13.05
N TRP A 227 -14.54 -9.91 -14.06
CA TRP A 227 -14.26 -11.15 -14.80
C TRP A 227 -13.79 -12.29 -13.89
N LEU A 228 -12.84 -12.03 -13.00
CA LEU A 228 -12.38 -13.04 -12.02
C LEU A 228 -13.49 -13.49 -11.06
N ARG A 229 -14.32 -12.54 -10.57
CA ARG A 229 -15.35 -12.83 -9.56
C ARG A 229 -16.58 -13.55 -10.13
N HIS A 230 -17.07 -13.15 -11.30
CA HIS A 230 -18.34 -13.64 -11.85
C HIS A 230 -18.17 -14.68 -12.95
N PHE A 231 -17.00 -14.73 -13.60
CA PHE A 231 -16.71 -15.68 -14.68
C PHE A 231 -15.48 -16.55 -14.39
N GLY A 232 -14.93 -16.49 -13.18
CA GLY A 232 -13.80 -17.34 -12.76
C GLY A 232 -12.52 -17.12 -13.56
N GLY A 233 -12.39 -16.01 -14.30
CA GLY A 233 -11.25 -15.77 -15.19
C GLY A 233 -11.27 -16.61 -16.48
N SER A 234 -12.42 -17.14 -16.88
CA SER A 234 -12.53 -17.98 -18.07
C SER A 234 -12.52 -17.15 -19.36
N PRO A 235 -11.73 -17.52 -20.39
CA PRO A 235 -11.64 -16.77 -21.65
C PRO A 235 -12.89 -16.89 -22.54
N ASP A 236 -13.77 -17.86 -22.24
CA ASP A 236 -15.06 -18.06 -22.92
C ASP A 236 -16.12 -17.01 -22.57
N VAL A 237 -15.74 -15.96 -21.83
CA VAL A 237 -16.59 -14.79 -21.56
C VAL A 237 -16.84 -13.95 -22.82
N ILE A 238 -15.92 -14.00 -23.79
CA ILE A 238 -16.07 -13.28 -25.07
C ILE A 238 -17.22 -13.90 -25.88
N GLY A 239 -18.19 -13.08 -26.27
CA GLY A 239 -19.38 -13.50 -27.01
C GLY A 239 -20.53 -14.00 -26.14
N ARG A 240 -20.35 -14.11 -24.81
CA ARG A 240 -21.48 -14.38 -23.90
C ARG A 240 -22.35 -13.14 -23.73
N SER A 241 -23.65 -13.31 -23.89
CA SER A 241 -24.63 -12.29 -23.52
C SER A 241 -25.10 -12.50 -22.08
N PHE A 242 -25.25 -11.40 -21.36
CA PHE A 242 -25.89 -11.37 -20.04
C PHE A 242 -26.96 -10.29 -20.04
N ARG A 243 -28.04 -10.50 -19.28
CA ARG A 243 -29.13 -9.53 -19.19
C ARG A 243 -28.82 -8.52 -18.11
N LEU A 244 -28.64 -7.27 -18.53
CA LEU A 244 -28.72 -6.10 -17.68
C LEU A 244 -30.18 -5.64 -17.69
N GLY A 245 -30.87 -5.80 -16.56
CA GLY A 245 -32.31 -5.56 -16.51
C GLY A 245 -32.97 -6.22 -15.31
N THR A 246 -34.17 -5.75 -15.00
CA THR A 246 -35.02 -6.17 -13.88
C THR A 246 -34.95 -7.68 -13.67
N VAL A 247 -34.68 -8.10 -12.42
CA VAL A 247 -35.11 -9.43 -11.96
C VAL A 247 -36.53 -9.60 -12.46
N ARG A 248 -36.87 -10.76 -13.01
CA ARG A 248 -38.27 -11.13 -13.20
C ARG A 248 -38.91 -11.25 -11.81
N THR A 249 -39.23 -10.10 -11.26
CA THR A 249 -39.89 -9.96 -9.98
C THR A 249 -41.32 -10.33 -10.24
N ALA A 250 -41.78 -11.44 -9.66
CA ALA A 250 -43.12 -11.92 -9.91
C ALA A 250 -44.15 -10.85 -9.55
N LEU A 251 -45.03 -10.53 -10.50
CA LEU A 251 -46.19 -9.68 -10.26
C LEU A 251 -47.15 -10.43 -9.33
N VAL A 252 -47.47 -9.80 -8.20
CA VAL A 252 -48.37 -10.33 -7.17
C VAL A 252 -49.80 -9.86 -7.42
N ALA A 253 -49.98 -8.60 -7.82
CA ALA A 253 -51.29 -8.02 -8.12
C ALA A 253 -51.17 -6.85 -9.11
N GLY A 254 -52.25 -6.57 -9.85
CA GLY A 254 -52.32 -5.45 -10.80
C GLY A 254 -51.75 -5.79 -12.17
N ARG A 255 -51.07 -4.83 -12.78
CA ARG A 255 -50.42 -4.96 -14.09
C ARG A 255 -48.96 -4.50 -14.03
N ASP A 256 -48.15 -4.98 -14.97
CA ASP A 256 -46.78 -4.49 -15.17
C ASP A 256 -46.76 -3.15 -15.94
N ILE A 257 -45.58 -2.52 -15.97
CA ILE A 257 -45.31 -1.38 -16.85
C ILE A 257 -45.17 -1.89 -18.28
N ASP A 258 -45.88 -1.26 -19.20
CA ASP A 258 -45.82 -1.59 -20.63
C ASP A 258 -45.73 -0.36 -21.53
N GLU A 259 -45.78 -0.59 -22.84
CA GLU A 259 -45.62 0.44 -23.88
C GLU A 259 -46.68 1.54 -23.83
N ARG A 260 -47.78 1.35 -23.10
CA ARG A 260 -48.85 2.33 -22.91
C ARG A 260 -48.47 3.40 -21.89
N ASP A 261 -47.52 3.12 -21.00
CA ASP A 261 -47.11 4.02 -19.92
C ASP A 261 -46.11 5.08 -20.43
N GLN A 262 -46.60 6.01 -21.25
CA GLN A 262 -45.80 7.06 -21.89
C GLN A 262 -45.88 8.41 -21.15
N GLN A 263 -44.99 9.34 -21.47
CA GLN A 263 -44.91 10.65 -20.80
C GLN A 263 -46.22 11.46 -20.79
N ASN A 264 -47.08 11.24 -21.78
CA ASN A 264 -48.37 11.93 -21.95
C ASN A 264 -49.56 11.20 -21.28
N THR A 265 -49.30 10.11 -20.56
CA THR A 265 -50.34 9.32 -19.88
C THR A 265 -50.33 9.58 -18.37
N SER A 266 -51.36 9.09 -17.67
CA SER A 266 -51.39 9.11 -16.21
C SER A 266 -50.09 8.53 -15.64
N ARG A 267 -49.51 9.19 -14.64
CA ARG A 267 -48.26 8.74 -14.04
C ARG A 267 -48.51 7.46 -13.24
N VAL A 268 -47.74 6.42 -13.52
CA VAL A 268 -47.92 5.11 -12.87
C VAL A 268 -46.67 4.65 -12.14
N ALA A 269 -46.86 3.80 -11.15
CA ALA A 269 -45.78 3.18 -10.39
C ALA A 269 -46.07 1.71 -10.07
N LEU A 270 -45.03 0.90 -9.95
CA LEU A 270 -45.10 -0.39 -9.23
C LEU A 270 -44.42 -0.29 -7.89
N VAL A 271 -44.89 -1.07 -6.93
CA VAL A 271 -44.33 -1.15 -5.58
C VAL A 271 -44.01 -2.60 -5.24
N ASN A 272 -43.03 -2.83 -4.36
CA ASN A 272 -42.79 -4.17 -3.82
C ASN A 272 -43.59 -4.45 -2.52
N GLU A 273 -43.60 -5.70 -2.07
CA GLU A 273 -44.24 -6.13 -0.82
C GLU A 273 -43.72 -5.36 0.41
N ALA A 274 -42.42 -5.06 0.46
CA ALA A 274 -41.82 -4.28 1.54
C ALA A 274 -42.39 -2.85 1.59
N PHE A 275 -42.59 -2.21 0.44
CA PHE A 275 -43.21 -0.88 0.35
C PHE A 275 -44.68 -0.92 0.78
N SER A 276 -45.46 -1.87 0.28
CA SER A 276 -46.86 -2.04 0.71
C SER A 276 -46.97 -2.28 2.21
N ARG A 277 -46.08 -3.11 2.79
CA ARG A 277 -46.07 -3.37 4.23
C ARG A 277 -45.73 -2.13 5.05
N MET A 278 -44.70 -1.39 4.65
CA MET A 278 -44.21 -0.24 5.40
C MET A 278 -45.14 0.97 5.31
N PHE A 279 -45.64 1.30 4.11
CA PHE A 279 -46.39 2.54 3.87
C PHE A 279 -47.90 2.35 3.80
N LEU A 280 -48.38 1.14 3.48
CA LEU A 280 -49.80 0.84 3.26
C LEU A 280 -50.32 -0.26 4.21
N GLY A 281 -49.54 -0.65 5.23
CA GLY A 281 -49.92 -1.65 6.23
C GLY A 281 -50.18 -3.04 5.64
N GLY A 282 -49.67 -3.35 4.44
CA GLY A 282 -49.88 -4.63 3.76
C GLY A 282 -51.23 -4.75 3.05
N THR A 283 -52.01 -3.67 2.92
CA THR A 283 -53.22 -3.66 2.09
C THR A 283 -52.88 -3.66 0.59
N ASN A 284 -53.81 -4.13 -0.25
CA ASN A 284 -53.61 -4.16 -1.70
C ASN A 284 -53.32 -2.73 -2.21
N PRO A 285 -52.13 -2.48 -2.77
CA PRO A 285 -51.72 -1.13 -3.12
C PRO A 285 -52.26 -0.67 -4.48
N VAL A 286 -52.78 -1.58 -5.30
CA VAL A 286 -53.24 -1.27 -6.68
C VAL A 286 -54.40 -0.27 -6.65
N GLY A 287 -54.30 0.79 -7.46
CA GLY A 287 -55.28 1.88 -7.56
C GLY A 287 -55.12 3.00 -6.52
N ARG A 288 -54.12 2.92 -5.62
CA ARG A 288 -53.80 4.00 -4.69
C ARG A 288 -52.86 5.02 -5.34
N SER A 289 -53.00 6.28 -4.95
CA SER A 289 -52.09 7.35 -5.36
C SER A 289 -50.96 7.56 -4.34
N ILE A 290 -49.76 7.84 -4.84
CA ILE A 290 -48.59 8.25 -4.06
C ILE A 290 -48.16 9.64 -4.53
N GLU A 291 -47.97 10.54 -3.58
CA GLU A 291 -47.34 11.83 -3.82
C GLU A 291 -45.85 11.75 -3.45
N LEU A 292 -44.98 12.12 -4.40
CA LEU A 292 -43.58 12.34 -4.11
C LEU A 292 -43.43 13.74 -3.52
N ALA A 293 -42.54 13.91 -2.54
CA ALA A 293 -42.24 15.20 -1.91
C ALA A 293 -41.45 16.14 -2.83
N THR A 294 -41.96 16.36 -4.04
CA THR A 294 -41.43 17.28 -5.05
C THR A 294 -42.52 18.30 -5.38
N PRO A 295 -42.29 19.61 -5.17
CA PRO A 295 -43.35 20.64 -5.11
C PRO A 295 -44.11 20.97 -6.41
N ALA A 296 -44.07 20.11 -7.44
CA ALA A 296 -44.79 20.32 -8.70
C ALA A 296 -45.12 19.02 -9.47
N ALA A 297 -44.92 17.83 -8.90
CA ALA A 297 -45.14 16.57 -9.62
C ALA A 297 -46.58 16.06 -9.40
N PRO A 298 -47.34 15.70 -10.46
CA PRO A 298 -48.64 15.08 -10.27
C PRO A 298 -48.49 13.69 -9.61
N PRO A 299 -49.50 13.24 -8.84
CA PRO A 299 -49.45 11.99 -8.09
C PRO A 299 -49.27 10.78 -9.01
N PHE A 300 -48.56 9.76 -8.52
CA PHE A 300 -48.37 8.49 -9.20
C PHE A 300 -49.44 7.50 -8.74
N GLU A 301 -50.15 6.87 -9.68
CA GLU A 301 -51.05 5.76 -9.38
C GLU A 301 -50.26 4.45 -9.31
N ILE A 302 -50.45 3.67 -8.24
CA ILE A 302 -49.86 2.34 -8.13
C ILE A 302 -50.66 1.38 -9.01
N VAL A 303 -50.05 0.87 -10.07
CA VAL A 303 -50.71 -0.05 -11.02
C VAL A 303 -50.37 -1.52 -10.78
N GLY A 304 -49.33 -1.81 -9.98
CA GLY A 304 -48.89 -3.18 -9.70
C GLY A 304 -48.11 -3.34 -8.40
N LEU A 305 -48.27 -4.52 -7.80
CA LEU A 305 -47.50 -5.02 -6.66
C LEU A 305 -46.59 -6.15 -7.15
N VAL A 306 -45.30 -6.06 -6.88
CA VAL A 306 -44.31 -7.11 -7.19
C VAL A 306 -43.73 -7.72 -5.92
N ARG A 307 -43.19 -8.94 -6.02
CA ARG A 307 -42.44 -9.56 -4.91
C ARG A 307 -41.22 -8.73 -4.53
N ASN A 308 -40.68 -8.98 -3.34
CA ASN A 308 -39.38 -8.43 -2.97
C ASN A 308 -38.26 -9.01 -3.86
N ALA A 309 -37.45 -8.14 -4.45
CA ALA A 309 -36.22 -8.52 -5.14
C ALA A 309 -35.02 -8.39 -4.20
N VAL A 310 -34.04 -9.28 -4.34
CA VAL A 310 -32.78 -9.24 -3.61
C VAL A 310 -31.87 -8.22 -4.30
N TYR A 311 -31.45 -7.17 -3.58
CA TYR A 311 -30.71 -6.04 -4.15
C TYR A 311 -29.25 -5.93 -3.68
N ARG A 312 -28.95 -6.27 -2.42
CA ARG A 312 -27.64 -6.04 -1.80
C ARG A 312 -27.03 -7.30 -1.17
N SER A 313 -27.83 -8.08 -0.44
CA SER A 313 -27.41 -9.36 0.14
C SER A 313 -28.62 -10.25 0.42
N LEU A 314 -28.43 -11.58 0.46
CA LEU A 314 -29.48 -12.54 0.85
C LEU A 314 -29.86 -12.45 2.34
N ARG A 315 -29.10 -11.70 3.14
CA ARG A 315 -29.27 -11.60 4.60
C ARG A 315 -30.05 -10.35 5.02
N ASP A 316 -30.04 -9.31 4.19
CA ASP A 316 -30.74 -8.07 4.49
C ASP A 316 -32.18 -8.11 3.95
N PRO A 317 -33.18 -7.65 4.72
CA PRO A 317 -34.54 -7.53 4.23
C PRO A 317 -34.59 -6.57 3.03
N ALA A 318 -35.35 -6.94 2.00
CA ALA A 318 -35.49 -6.12 0.81
C ALA A 318 -36.05 -4.72 1.15
N PRO A 319 -35.42 -3.63 0.68
CA PRO A 319 -35.89 -2.29 0.99
C PRO A 319 -37.26 -2.01 0.34
N PRO A 320 -38.10 -1.17 0.96
CA PRO A 320 -39.26 -0.57 0.30
C PRO A 320 -38.85 0.08 -1.02
N THR A 321 -39.36 -0.42 -2.14
CA THR A 321 -38.93 0.00 -3.49
C THR A 321 -40.13 0.40 -4.34
N LEU A 322 -39.98 1.55 -5.01
CA LEU A 322 -40.91 2.11 -6.00
C LEU A 322 -40.24 2.03 -7.38
N TYR A 323 -40.94 1.42 -8.35
CA TYR A 323 -40.51 1.31 -9.75
C TYR A 323 -41.35 2.28 -10.59
N LEU A 324 -40.68 3.12 -11.37
CA LEU A 324 -41.32 4.13 -12.22
C LEU A 324 -40.96 3.86 -13.69
N PRO A 325 -41.90 4.05 -14.65
CA PRO A 325 -41.60 3.90 -16.08
C PRO A 325 -40.51 4.87 -16.50
N ALA A 326 -39.46 4.34 -17.15
CA ALA A 326 -38.38 5.17 -17.70
C ALA A 326 -38.90 6.15 -18.77
N THR A 327 -39.95 5.77 -19.49
CA THR A 327 -40.68 6.56 -20.49
C THR A 327 -41.48 7.74 -19.92
N GLN A 328 -41.80 7.72 -18.63
CA GLN A 328 -42.49 8.83 -17.92
C GLN A 328 -41.52 9.74 -17.15
N ARG A 329 -40.22 9.39 -17.20
CA ARG A 329 -39.16 10.18 -16.59
C ARG A 329 -39.05 11.52 -17.35
N PRO A 330 -39.13 12.68 -16.67
CA PRO A 330 -38.81 13.95 -17.30
C PRO A 330 -37.41 13.87 -17.93
N ALA A 331 -37.24 14.34 -19.16
CA ALA A 331 -36.03 14.19 -19.99
C ALA A 331 -34.72 14.76 -19.40
N ALA A 332 -34.76 15.30 -18.17
CA ALA A 332 -33.72 16.12 -17.58
C ALA A 332 -32.56 15.36 -16.90
N ARG A 333 -32.41 14.03 -17.02
CA ARG A 333 -31.21 13.30 -16.55
C ARG A 333 -31.00 12.01 -17.34
N PRO A 334 -29.89 11.88 -18.09
CA PRO A 334 -28.60 11.57 -17.46
C PRO A 334 -27.56 12.66 -17.68
N ALA A 335 -26.75 12.94 -16.66
CA ALA A 335 -25.61 13.83 -16.78
C ALA A 335 -24.49 13.10 -17.54
N VAL A 336 -24.32 13.43 -18.82
CA VAL A 336 -23.17 12.95 -19.61
C VAL A 336 -21.96 13.80 -19.22
N ALA A 337 -20.95 13.23 -18.59
CA ALA A 337 -19.67 13.89 -18.40
C ALA A 337 -18.90 13.85 -19.73
N LEU A 338 -18.53 15.02 -20.24
CA LEU A 338 -17.72 15.13 -21.45
C LEU A 338 -16.25 15.31 -21.06
N SER A 339 -15.35 14.57 -21.71
CA SER A 339 -13.91 14.67 -21.48
C SER A 339 -13.19 14.87 -22.81
N VAL A 340 -12.21 15.77 -22.83
CA VAL A 340 -11.48 16.16 -24.02
C VAL A 340 -9.97 16.07 -23.77
N LEU A 341 -9.23 15.66 -24.79
CA LEU A 341 -7.78 15.61 -24.81
C LEU A 341 -7.26 16.86 -25.51
N THR A 342 -6.45 17.66 -24.81
CA THR A 342 -5.96 18.95 -25.34
C THR A 342 -4.78 18.76 -26.29
N ALA A 343 -4.87 19.29 -27.51
CA ALA A 343 -3.77 19.36 -28.46
C ALA A 343 -2.90 20.58 -28.13
N THR A 344 -1.67 20.34 -27.63
CA THR A 344 -0.61 21.34 -27.38
C THR A 344 -1.07 22.73 -26.90
N GLY A 345 -1.09 22.94 -25.58
CA GLY A 345 -1.37 24.24 -24.96
C GLY A 345 -1.93 24.10 -23.55
N SER A 346 -1.86 25.16 -22.74
CA SER A 346 -2.43 25.11 -21.40
C SER A 346 -3.96 24.97 -21.48
N PRO A 347 -4.58 24.14 -20.61
CA PRO A 347 -6.02 23.89 -20.68
C PRO A 347 -6.89 25.16 -20.56
N ALA A 348 -6.34 26.21 -19.93
CA ALA A 348 -6.95 27.54 -19.80
C ALA A 348 -7.04 28.36 -21.10
N VAL A 349 -6.25 28.04 -22.13
CA VAL A 349 -6.31 28.75 -23.44
C VAL A 349 -7.40 28.15 -24.32
N LEU A 350 -7.56 26.82 -24.28
CA LEU A 350 -8.63 26.09 -24.97
C LEU A 350 -10.01 26.33 -24.35
N SER A 351 -10.09 26.60 -23.04
CA SER A 351 -11.37 26.85 -22.37
C SER A 351 -12.12 28.06 -22.95
N ARG A 352 -11.42 29.12 -23.36
CA ARG A 352 -12.05 30.32 -23.95
C ARG A 352 -12.53 30.10 -25.39
N SER A 353 -11.74 29.45 -26.23
CA SER A 353 -12.15 29.15 -27.60
C SER A 353 -13.27 28.11 -27.65
N LEU A 354 -13.24 27.15 -26.73
CA LEU A 354 -14.27 26.12 -26.62
C LEU A 354 -15.56 26.63 -25.99
N ALA A 355 -15.47 27.45 -24.93
CA ALA A 355 -16.64 28.12 -24.36
C ALA A 355 -17.35 28.95 -25.44
N ALA A 356 -16.61 29.74 -26.24
CA ALA A 356 -17.20 30.51 -27.33
C ALA A 356 -17.79 29.64 -28.46
N ALA A 357 -17.27 28.44 -28.69
CA ALA A 357 -17.82 27.51 -29.69
C ALA A 357 -19.09 26.80 -29.19
N ILE A 358 -19.19 26.52 -27.88
CA ILE A 358 -20.33 25.85 -27.26
C ILE A 358 -21.45 26.86 -26.94
N GLU A 359 -21.13 28.08 -26.52
CA GLU A 359 -22.09 29.18 -26.33
C GLU A 359 -22.85 29.51 -27.62
N ARG A 360 -22.23 29.27 -28.80
CA ARG A 360 -22.91 29.37 -30.10
C ARG A 360 -23.88 28.23 -30.40
N VAL A 361 -23.72 27.08 -29.76
CA VAL A 361 -24.59 25.90 -29.93
C VAL A 361 -25.73 25.95 -28.93
N ASP A 362 -25.45 26.38 -27.69
CA ASP A 362 -26.43 26.55 -26.63
C ASP A 362 -25.94 27.61 -25.61
N PRO A 363 -26.60 28.79 -25.54
CA PRO A 363 -26.19 29.89 -24.68
C PRO A 363 -26.48 29.68 -23.19
N ASP A 364 -27.26 28.66 -22.80
CA ASP A 364 -27.61 28.41 -21.39
C ASP A 364 -26.57 27.54 -20.64
N LEU A 365 -25.55 27.00 -21.33
CA LEU A 365 -24.49 26.19 -20.71
C LEU A 365 -23.36 27.05 -20.12
N VAL A 366 -23.17 26.95 -18.80
CA VAL A 366 -22.00 27.55 -18.11
C VAL A 366 -20.97 26.46 -17.86
N LEU A 367 -19.93 26.44 -18.70
CA LEU A 367 -18.89 25.43 -18.65
C LEU A 367 -17.82 25.77 -17.61
N GLN A 368 -17.56 24.84 -16.69
CA GLN A 368 -16.31 24.81 -15.94
C GLN A 368 -15.40 23.73 -16.51
N PHE A 369 -14.19 24.17 -16.80
CA PHE A 369 -13.11 23.30 -17.21
C PHE A 369 -12.33 22.89 -15.95
N ARG A 370 -12.24 21.60 -15.67
CA ARG A 370 -11.34 21.08 -14.64
C ARG A 370 -10.35 20.13 -15.29
N SER A 371 -9.06 20.32 -15.01
CA SER A 371 -8.07 19.30 -15.39
C SER A 371 -8.31 18.04 -14.54
N LEU A 372 -7.97 16.87 -15.10
CA LEU A 372 -8.03 15.62 -14.35
C LEU A 372 -7.15 15.71 -13.09
N ASP A 373 -6.00 16.39 -13.18
CA ASP A 373 -5.12 16.64 -12.03
C ASP A 373 -5.79 17.43 -10.92
N GLU A 374 -6.51 18.51 -11.24
CA GLU A 374 -7.24 19.30 -10.22
C GLU A 374 -8.34 18.48 -9.54
N GLN A 375 -9.02 17.61 -10.27
CA GLN A 375 -10.05 16.75 -9.69
C GLN A 375 -9.46 15.64 -8.82
N VAL A 376 -8.32 15.08 -9.24
CA VAL A 376 -7.56 14.09 -8.46
C VAL A 376 -6.97 14.74 -7.20
N ASP A 377 -6.34 15.91 -7.31
CA ASP A 377 -5.79 16.67 -6.18
C ASP A 377 -6.89 17.09 -5.18
N ALA A 378 -8.04 17.56 -5.67
CA ALA A 378 -9.18 17.92 -4.81
C ALA A 378 -9.75 16.71 -4.08
N SER A 379 -9.81 15.54 -4.75
CA SER A 379 -10.29 14.30 -4.13
C SER A 379 -9.29 13.72 -3.14
N LEU A 380 -7.98 13.91 -3.36
CA LEU A 380 -6.90 13.40 -2.51
C LEU A 380 -6.47 14.36 -1.39
N THR A 381 -7.07 15.55 -1.29
CA THR A 381 -6.67 16.56 -0.29
C THR A 381 -6.94 16.06 1.13
N GLN A 382 -8.07 15.37 1.35
CA GLN A 382 -8.42 14.80 2.66
C GLN A 382 -7.43 13.69 3.04
N GLU A 383 -7.09 12.80 2.10
CA GLU A 383 -6.10 11.74 2.28
C GLU A 383 -4.69 12.32 2.51
N ARG A 384 -4.29 13.38 1.79
CA ARG A 384 -2.99 14.06 1.97
C ARG A 384 -2.87 14.71 3.35
N ILE A 385 -3.91 15.35 3.88
CA ILE A 385 -3.85 15.97 5.21
C ILE A 385 -3.66 14.89 6.28
N VAL A 386 -4.39 13.78 6.17
CA VAL A 386 -4.22 12.63 7.08
C VAL A 386 -2.81 12.05 6.93
N ALA A 387 -2.29 11.92 5.71
CA ALA A 387 -0.93 11.47 5.46
C ALA A 387 0.13 12.38 6.09
N LEU A 388 0.00 13.71 5.93
CA LEU A 388 0.93 14.69 6.46
C LEU A 388 0.92 14.71 8.00
N LEU A 389 -0.27 14.71 8.61
CA LEU A 389 -0.40 14.61 10.07
C LEU A 389 0.20 13.31 10.59
N SER A 390 -0.08 12.21 9.91
CA SER A 390 0.44 10.89 10.31
C SER A 390 1.96 10.79 10.12
N GLY A 391 2.51 11.41 9.06
CA GLY A 391 3.95 11.54 8.85
C GLY A 391 4.62 12.42 9.92
N PHE A 392 3.98 13.52 10.32
CA PHE A 392 4.44 14.38 11.42
C PHE A 392 4.48 13.63 12.75
N PHE A 393 3.39 12.95 13.13
CA PHE A 393 3.35 12.13 14.35
C PHE A 393 4.33 10.97 14.27
N GLY A 394 4.53 10.39 13.08
CA GLY A 394 5.52 9.33 12.90
C GLY A 394 6.96 9.82 13.06
N GLY A 395 7.27 11.02 12.59
CA GLY A 395 8.54 11.70 12.87
C GLY A 395 8.75 11.97 14.36
N LEU A 396 7.72 12.44 15.06
CA LEU A 396 7.76 12.68 16.51
C LEU A 396 7.96 11.37 17.29
N ALA A 397 7.28 10.30 16.92
CA ALA A 397 7.46 8.96 17.48
C ALA A 397 8.89 8.45 17.29
N LEU A 398 9.49 8.72 16.11
CA LEU A 398 10.87 8.35 15.83
C LEU A 398 11.86 9.11 16.71
N ILE A 399 11.63 10.40 16.98
CA ILE A 399 12.42 11.21 17.91
C ILE A 399 12.30 10.67 19.33
N LEU A 400 11.08 10.37 19.80
CA LEU A 400 10.84 9.79 21.13
C LEU A 400 11.51 8.43 21.28
N ALA A 401 11.47 7.58 20.25
CA ALA A 401 12.17 6.31 20.23
C ALA A 401 13.70 6.50 20.30
N ALA A 402 14.24 7.49 19.57
CA ALA A 402 15.66 7.83 19.61
C ALA A 402 16.10 8.30 21.01
N LEU A 403 15.31 9.17 21.65
CA LEU A 403 15.55 9.66 23.01
C LEU A 403 15.46 8.54 24.05
N GLY A 404 14.45 7.67 23.94
CA GLY A 404 14.30 6.50 24.80
C GLY A 404 15.49 5.55 24.69
N LEU A 405 15.92 5.26 23.46
CA LEU A 405 17.09 4.41 23.21
C LEU A 405 18.39 5.05 23.72
N TYR A 406 18.58 6.36 23.53
CA TYR A 406 19.69 7.11 24.11
C TYR A 406 19.68 7.02 25.65
N GLY A 407 18.52 7.23 26.28
CA GLY A 407 18.37 7.14 27.74
C GLY A 407 18.73 5.76 28.28
N VAL A 408 18.18 4.71 27.68
CA VAL A 408 18.44 3.31 28.08
C VAL A 408 19.90 2.93 27.89
N THR A 409 20.51 3.33 26.77
CA THR A 409 21.92 3.03 26.48
C THR A 409 22.86 3.82 27.39
N SER A 410 22.60 5.11 27.61
CA SER A 410 23.34 5.97 28.53
C SER A 410 23.28 5.48 29.97
N TYR A 411 22.09 5.07 30.43
CA TYR A 411 21.90 4.47 31.75
C TYR A 411 22.68 3.15 31.88
N SER A 412 22.57 2.27 30.88
CA SER A 412 23.25 0.97 30.87
C SER A 412 24.78 1.10 30.87
N VAL A 413 25.33 2.08 30.14
CA VAL A 413 26.76 2.41 30.14
C VAL A 413 27.19 2.94 31.50
N SER A 414 26.41 3.85 32.09
CA SER A 414 26.74 4.47 33.37
C SER A 414 26.73 3.45 34.52
N ARG A 415 25.77 2.51 34.53
CA ARG A 415 25.68 1.45 35.54
C ARG A 415 26.77 0.40 35.44
N ARG A 416 27.46 0.29 34.29
CA ARG A 416 28.56 -0.65 34.04
C ARG A 416 29.90 0.06 33.87
N ARG A 417 30.02 1.28 34.41
CA ARG A 417 31.22 2.11 34.24
C ARG A 417 32.48 1.42 34.80
N SER A 418 32.39 0.77 35.96
CA SER A 418 33.51 0.02 36.56
C SER A 418 33.87 -1.24 35.77
N GLU A 419 32.88 -2.02 35.31
CA GLU A 419 33.11 -3.17 34.41
C GLU A 419 33.87 -2.74 33.14
N ILE A 420 33.48 -1.61 32.54
CA ILE A 420 34.12 -1.06 31.33
C ILE A 420 35.54 -0.56 31.66
N GLY A 421 35.72 0.12 32.80
CA GLY A 421 37.02 0.60 33.28
C GLY A 421 38.02 -0.54 33.53
N ILE A 422 37.59 -1.63 34.18
CA ILE A 422 38.41 -2.82 34.41
C ILE A 422 38.83 -3.46 33.07
N ARG A 423 37.92 -3.58 32.11
CA ARG A 423 38.26 -4.11 30.77
C ARG A 423 39.29 -3.25 30.04
N MET A 424 39.15 -1.94 30.13
CA MET A 424 40.11 -0.99 29.56
C MET A 424 41.48 -1.09 30.26
N ALA A 425 41.49 -1.24 31.59
CA ALA A 425 42.72 -1.47 32.37
C ALA A 425 43.43 -2.78 32.00
N LEU A 426 42.67 -3.82 31.66
CA LEU A 426 43.19 -5.11 31.16
C LEU A 426 43.63 -5.06 29.68
N GLY A 427 43.60 -3.90 29.03
CA GLY A 427 44.11 -3.69 27.67
C GLY A 427 43.07 -3.82 26.55
N ALA A 428 41.77 -3.78 26.85
CA ALA A 428 40.74 -3.80 25.81
C ALA A 428 40.77 -2.51 24.97
N ALA A 429 40.86 -2.64 23.64
CA ALA A 429 40.86 -1.49 22.74
C ALA A 429 39.52 -0.71 22.80
N PRO A 430 39.51 0.63 22.68
CA PRO A 430 38.29 1.46 22.69
C PRO A 430 37.22 1.02 21.68
N GLY A 431 37.65 0.53 20.50
CA GLY A 431 36.77 0.00 19.47
C GLY A 431 36.02 -1.27 19.88
N SER A 432 36.59 -2.08 20.78
CA SER A 432 35.93 -3.29 21.30
C SER A 432 34.75 -2.95 22.22
N VAL A 433 34.91 -1.91 23.06
CA VAL A 433 33.85 -1.38 23.92
C VAL A 433 32.74 -0.76 23.09
N MET A 434 33.09 0.04 22.08
CA MET A 434 32.13 0.63 21.14
C MET A 434 31.30 -0.47 20.44
N ARG A 435 31.95 -1.50 19.89
CA ARG A 435 31.28 -2.62 19.20
C ARG A 435 30.34 -3.37 20.14
N LEU A 436 30.74 -3.61 21.38
CA LEU A 436 29.91 -4.29 22.38
C LEU A 436 28.62 -3.51 22.67
N VAL A 437 28.74 -2.19 22.86
CA VAL A 437 27.59 -1.32 23.12
C VAL A 437 26.66 -1.24 21.90
N LEU A 438 27.23 -1.06 20.70
CA LEU A 438 26.45 -1.03 19.45
C LEU A 438 25.76 -2.37 19.18
N SER A 439 26.42 -3.51 19.43
CA SER A 439 25.82 -4.84 19.21
C SER A 439 24.58 -5.05 20.08
N ARG A 440 24.59 -4.56 21.33
CA ARG A 440 23.39 -4.56 22.18
C ARG A 440 22.23 -3.79 21.59
N VAL A 441 22.52 -2.61 21.05
CA VAL A 441 21.52 -1.76 20.43
C VAL A 441 20.97 -2.39 19.16
N PHE A 442 21.83 -2.99 18.33
CA PHE A 442 21.41 -3.72 17.14
C PHE A 442 20.44 -4.86 17.45
N VAL A 443 20.70 -5.65 18.50
CA VAL A 443 19.77 -6.73 18.91
C VAL A 443 18.44 -6.15 19.40
N LEU A 444 18.47 -5.08 20.18
CA LEU A 444 17.27 -4.42 20.70
C LEU A 444 16.41 -3.83 19.57
N VAL A 445 17.04 -3.10 18.63
CA VAL A 445 16.37 -2.53 17.46
C VAL A 445 15.83 -3.66 16.56
N GLY A 446 16.63 -4.71 16.32
CA GLY A 446 16.21 -5.86 15.53
C GLY A 446 14.98 -6.57 16.12
N ALA A 447 14.95 -6.78 17.44
CA ALA A 447 13.78 -7.33 18.12
C ALA A 447 12.55 -6.42 17.98
N GLY A 448 12.73 -5.10 18.13
CA GLY A 448 11.68 -4.11 17.91
C GLY A 448 11.13 -4.11 16.49
N VAL A 449 12.01 -4.22 15.47
CA VAL A 449 11.62 -4.31 14.05
C VAL A 449 10.82 -5.58 13.77
N VAL A 450 11.28 -6.74 14.27
CA VAL A 450 10.57 -8.01 14.06
C VAL A 450 9.17 -7.98 14.69
N ILE A 451 9.07 -7.52 15.94
CA ILE A 451 7.79 -7.45 16.65
C ILE A 451 6.89 -6.37 16.04
N GLY A 452 7.41 -5.17 15.80
CA GLY A 452 6.68 -4.06 15.20
C GLY A 452 6.19 -4.38 13.79
N GLY A 453 7.01 -5.04 12.98
CA GLY A 453 6.64 -5.56 11.66
C GLY A 453 5.53 -6.60 11.74
N ALA A 454 5.60 -7.56 12.67
CA ALA A 454 4.56 -8.56 12.86
C ALA A 454 3.22 -7.92 13.29
N VAL A 455 3.25 -6.97 14.23
CA VAL A 455 2.06 -6.22 14.67
C VAL A 455 1.49 -5.38 13.53
N SER A 456 2.34 -4.71 12.76
CA SER A 456 1.94 -3.93 11.58
C SER A 456 1.25 -4.79 10.54
N LEU A 457 1.82 -5.96 10.23
CA LEU A 457 1.23 -6.91 9.28
C LEU A 457 -0.11 -7.45 9.78
N TRP A 458 -0.23 -7.75 11.06
CA TRP A 458 -1.49 -8.18 11.66
C TRP A 458 -2.56 -7.08 11.60
N ALA A 459 -2.21 -5.86 12.02
CA ALA A 459 -3.11 -4.71 11.96
C ALA A 459 -3.53 -4.37 10.52
N SER A 460 -2.60 -4.43 9.58
CA SER A 460 -2.87 -4.21 8.15
C SER A 460 -3.86 -5.24 7.59
N ARG A 461 -3.72 -6.53 7.95
CA ARG A 461 -4.70 -7.56 7.57
C ARG A 461 -6.07 -7.32 8.18
N TYR A 462 -6.11 -6.87 9.43
CA TYR A 462 -7.37 -6.53 10.09
C TYR A 462 -8.06 -5.34 9.40
N VAL A 463 -7.34 -4.26 9.09
CA VAL A 463 -7.87 -3.10 8.37
C VAL A 463 -8.32 -3.47 6.94
N ALA A 464 -7.57 -4.31 6.24
CA ALA A 464 -7.95 -4.80 4.91
C ALA A 464 -9.23 -5.66 4.91
N SER A 465 -9.59 -6.25 6.05
CA SER A 465 -10.89 -6.94 6.19
C SER A 465 -12.08 -5.98 6.35
N LEU A 466 -11.81 -4.74 6.78
CA LEU A 466 -12.81 -3.69 6.95
C LEU A 466 -12.96 -2.81 5.69
N LEU A 467 -11.89 -2.66 4.90
CA LEU A 467 -11.83 -1.79 3.71
C LEU A 467 -11.44 -2.60 2.47
N PHE A 468 -12.37 -2.72 1.50
CA PHE A 468 -12.15 -3.44 0.25
C PHE A 468 -11.10 -2.72 -0.63
N GLY A 469 -10.08 -3.44 -1.10
CA GLY A 469 -9.21 -2.99 -2.20
C GLY A 469 -7.82 -2.44 -1.82
N LEU A 470 -7.42 -2.47 -0.55
CA LEU A 470 -6.06 -2.12 -0.14
C LEU A 470 -5.11 -3.32 -0.37
N GLU A 471 -4.16 -3.19 -1.29
CA GLU A 471 -3.06 -4.16 -1.45
C GLU A 471 -2.06 -4.00 -0.29
N PRO A 472 -1.98 -4.95 0.67
CA PRO A 472 -1.36 -4.68 1.97
C PRO A 472 0.18 -4.76 2.01
N ARG A 473 0.87 -4.72 0.87
CA ARG A 473 2.29 -5.12 0.81
C ARG A 473 3.10 -4.26 -0.13
N ASP A 474 3.67 -3.20 0.40
CA ASP A 474 4.84 -2.56 -0.21
C ASP A 474 6.13 -2.97 0.53
N PRO A 475 6.93 -3.89 -0.04
CA PRO A 475 8.23 -4.27 0.52
C PRO A 475 9.19 -3.09 0.65
N ALA A 476 9.08 -2.08 -0.23
CA ALA A 476 9.96 -0.92 -0.21
C ALA A 476 9.74 -0.08 1.05
N THR A 477 8.48 0.14 1.45
CA THR A 477 8.15 0.84 2.70
C THR A 477 8.67 0.09 3.94
N LEU A 478 8.56 -1.24 3.98
CA LEU A 478 9.09 -2.05 5.10
C LEU A 478 10.62 -2.00 5.21
N VAL A 479 11.32 -2.13 4.07
CA VAL A 479 12.78 -2.05 4.01
C VAL A 479 13.25 -0.63 4.37
N GLY A 480 12.58 0.39 3.82
CA GLY A 480 12.84 1.79 4.11
C GLY A 480 12.67 2.11 5.60
N ALA A 481 11.55 1.72 6.20
CA ALA A 481 11.29 1.91 7.63
C ALA A 481 12.39 1.23 8.46
N THR A 482 12.73 -0.03 8.16
CA THR A 482 13.79 -0.79 8.84
C THR A 482 15.14 -0.08 8.75
N ALA A 483 15.51 0.43 7.57
CA ALA A 483 16.76 1.15 7.36
C ALA A 483 16.82 2.47 8.15
N VAL A 484 15.72 3.25 8.14
CA VAL A 484 15.60 4.49 8.92
C VAL A 484 15.77 4.21 10.41
N LEU A 485 15.11 3.18 10.94
CA LEU A 485 15.17 2.82 12.35
C LEU A 485 16.56 2.32 12.76
N ALA A 486 17.19 1.49 11.93
CA ALA A 486 18.55 1.04 12.17
C ALA A 486 19.52 2.24 12.23
N THR A 487 19.33 3.22 11.34
CA THR A 487 20.14 4.45 11.29
C THR A 487 19.91 5.31 12.52
N VAL A 488 18.66 5.59 12.89
CA VAL A 488 18.30 6.36 14.08
C VAL A 488 18.81 5.67 15.35
N GLY A 489 18.67 4.34 15.42
CA GLY A 489 19.14 3.54 16.54
C GLY A 489 20.65 3.60 16.69
N ALA A 490 21.39 3.48 15.58
CA ALA A 490 22.84 3.63 15.55
C ALA A 490 23.27 5.04 15.99
N LEU A 491 22.63 6.09 15.47
CA LEU A 491 22.93 7.48 15.83
C LEU A 491 22.66 7.77 17.32
N ALA A 492 21.52 7.34 17.85
CA ALA A 492 21.17 7.49 19.26
C ALA A 492 22.16 6.78 20.19
N ALA A 493 22.64 5.60 19.80
CA ALA A 493 23.59 4.81 20.58
C ALA A 493 25.05 5.23 20.39
N TRP A 494 25.38 5.91 19.30
CA TRP A 494 26.76 6.28 18.97
C TRP A 494 27.36 7.23 20.01
N LEU A 495 26.60 8.21 20.49
CA LEU A 495 27.10 9.18 21.47
C LEU A 495 27.42 8.52 22.83
N PRO A 496 26.50 7.74 23.46
CA PRO A 496 26.81 7.00 24.69
C PRO A 496 27.94 5.98 24.52
N ALA A 497 27.99 5.27 23.38
CA ALA A 497 29.03 4.30 23.11
C ALA A 497 30.41 4.97 22.94
N ARG A 498 30.46 6.13 22.29
CA ARG A 498 31.68 6.95 22.19
C ARG A 498 32.15 7.44 23.55
N ARG A 499 31.24 7.91 24.40
CA ARG A 499 31.57 8.28 25.79
C ARG A 499 32.12 7.10 26.57
N ALA A 500 31.52 5.91 26.45
CA ALA A 500 31.99 4.68 27.10
C ALA A 500 33.42 4.30 26.68
N SER A 501 33.73 4.40 25.39
CA SER A 501 35.05 4.03 24.85
C SER A 501 36.19 4.96 25.28
N ARG A 502 35.86 6.13 25.82
CA ARG A 502 36.82 7.18 26.24
C ARG A 502 36.93 7.32 27.76
N ILE A 503 36.38 6.37 28.51
CA ILE A 503 36.49 6.34 29.97
C ILE A 503 37.96 6.15 30.34
N ASP A 504 38.49 7.00 31.21
CA ASP A 504 39.83 6.82 31.77
C ASP A 504 39.80 5.72 32.85
N PRO A 505 40.47 4.56 32.64
CA PRO A 505 40.48 3.47 33.60
C PRO A 505 41.10 3.86 34.95
N ALA A 506 42.09 4.76 34.97
CA ALA A 506 42.75 5.19 36.21
C ALA A 506 41.82 6.05 37.07
N ALA A 507 41.04 6.94 36.45
CA ALA A 507 40.06 7.76 37.14
C ALA A 507 38.85 6.95 37.67
N VAL A 508 38.47 5.87 36.99
CA VAL A 508 37.37 5.00 37.43
C VAL A 508 37.76 4.15 38.63
N LEU A 509 38.95 3.53 38.62
CA LEU A 509 39.43 2.67 39.72
C LEU A 509 39.79 3.45 40.99
N ARG A 510 39.99 4.76 40.89
CA ARG A 510 40.31 5.64 42.04
C ARG A 510 39.06 6.16 42.77
N ASN A 511 37.89 6.10 42.12
CA ASN A 511 36.62 6.63 42.62
C ASN A 511 35.64 5.53 43.08
N GLU A 512 36.07 4.27 43.11
CA GLU A 512 35.45 3.18 43.89
C GLU A 512 36.19 3.05 45.23
#